data_AF-A0A534Z5K6-F1
#
_entry.id   AF-A0A534Z5K6-F1
#
_cell.length_a   1.000
_cell.length_b   1.000
_cell.length_c   1.000
_cell.angle_alpha   90.00
_cell.angle_beta   90.00
_cell.angle_gamma   90.00
#
_symmetry.space_group_name_H-M   'P 1'
#
loop_
_entity.id
_entity.type
_entity.pdbx_description
1 polymer ?
#
loop_
_entity_poly.entity_id
_entity_poly.type
_entity_poly.pdbx_seq_one_letter_code
_entity_poly.pdbx_strand_id
1 'polypeptide(L)' 'MIGHQEAKLLALARRLVSHLTAEDLLNPHDFVPLAESAEFNYEDGILAGLRAAGAAVRAARCRSA' A
#
# COMPACT_ATOMS: atom_id res chain seq x y z
N MET A 1 9.33 8.32 0.60
CA MET A 1 7.95 8.48 0.10
C MET A 1 7.19 7.16 0.19
N ILE A 2 7.54 6.12 -0.59
CA ILE A 2 6.86 4.79 -0.50
C ILE A 2 6.89 4.21 0.92
N GLY A 3 8.07 4.12 1.56
CA GLY A 3 8.16 3.58 2.92
C GLY A 3 7.39 4.38 3.99
N HIS A 4 7.18 5.68 3.78
CA HIS A 4 6.33 6.48 4.67
C HIS A 4 4.86 6.12 4.48
N GLN A 5 4.42 5.95 3.24
CA GLN A 5 3.06 5.52 2.91
C GLN A 5 2.79 4.09 3.41
N GLU A 6 3.76 3.18 3.32
CA GLU A 6 3.66 1.82 3.87
C GLU A 6 3.48 1.83 5.39
N ALA A 7 4.26 2.66 6.11
CA ALA A 7 4.12 2.81 7.55
C ALA A 7 2.76 3.41 7.95
N LYS A 8 2.28 4.40 7.19
CA LYS A 8 0.96 5.01 7.39
C LYS A 8 -0.16 3.99 7.18
N LEU A 9 -0.10 3.22 6.09
CA LEU A 9 -1.08 2.20 5.77
C LEU A 9 -1.13 1.10 6.84
N LEU A 10 0.03 0.66 7.34
CA LEU A 10 0.11 -0.31 8.44
C LEU A 10 -0.46 0.23 9.75
N ALA A 11 -0.18 1.48 10.10
CA ALA A 11 -0.76 2.12 11.28
C ALA A 11 -2.30 2.21 11.16
N LEU A 12 -2.81 2.53 9.98
CA LEU A 12 -4.25 2.56 9.69
C LEU A 12 -4.88 1.16 9.79
N ALA A 13 -4.24 0.17 9.17
CA ALA A 13 -4.72 -1.21 9.21
C ALA A 13 -4.80 -1.73 10.64
N ARG A 14 -3.80 -1.42 11.49
CA ARG A 14 -3.78 -1.79 12.91
C ARG A 14 -4.85 -1.10 13.76
N ARG A 15 -5.40 0.03 13.31
CA ARG A 15 -6.58 0.64 13.95
C ARG A 15 -7.85 -0.19 13.72
N LEU A 16 -7.92 -0.92 12.61
CA LEU A 16 -9.06 -1.75 12.21
C LEU A 16 -8.91 -3.20 12.69
N VAL A 17 -7.70 -3.77 12.53
CA VAL A 17 -7.33 -5.13 12.95
C VAL A 17 -5.97 -5.09 13.62
N SER A 18 -5.96 -5.17 14.96
CA SER A 18 -4.81 -4.84 15.81
C SER A 18 -3.53 -5.66 15.56
N HIS A 19 -3.65 -6.90 15.10
CA HIS A 19 -2.54 -7.84 14.95
C HIS A 19 -1.95 -7.90 13.53
N LEU A 20 -2.36 -7.01 12.63
CA LEU A 20 -1.85 -7.02 11.26
C LEU A 20 -0.35 -6.75 11.18
N THR A 21 0.28 -7.51 10.30
CA THR A 21 1.67 -7.37 9.89
C THR A 21 1.77 -6.63 8.56
N ALA A 22 2.99 -6.26 8.17
CA ALA A 22 3.24 -5.68 6.87
C ALA A 22 3.00 -6.67 5.71
N GLU A 23 3.11 -7.98 5.99
CA GLU A 23 2.88 -9.04 5.01
C GLU A 23 1.38 -9.19 4.72
N ASP A 24 0.53 -9.06 5.74
CA ASP A 24 -0.92 -9.09 5.59
C ASP A 24 -1.45 -7.96 4.68
N LEU A 25 -0.74 -6.82 4.60
CA LEU A 25 -1.07 -5.73 3.68
C LEU A 25 -0.84 -6.06 2.21
N LEU A 26 -0.18 -7.17 1.89
CA LEU A 26 -0.05 -7.64 0.51
C LEU A 26 -1.35 -8.28 0.01
N ASN A 27 -2.21 -8.74 0.93
CA ASN A 27 -3.51 -9.35 0.63
C ASN A 27 -4.61 -8.76 1.54
N PRO A 28 -4.89 -7.45 1.46
CA PRO A 28 -5.81 -6.77 2.39
C PRO A 28 -7.26 -7.27 2.27
N HIS A 29 -7.61 -7.92 1.16
CA HIS A 29 -8.93 -8.51 0.93
C HIS A 29 -9.24 -9.71 1.84
N ASP A 30 -8.24 -10.32 2.47
CA ASP A 30 -8.43 -11.39 3.45
C ASP A 30 -9.03 -10.86 4.77
N PHE A 31 -9.07 -9.53 4.95
CA PHE A 31 -9.58 -8.87 6.14
C PHE A 31 -10.77 -7.98 5.79
N VAL A 32 -11.99 -8.47 6.05
CA VAL A 32 -13.25 -7.73 5.83
C VAL A 32 -13.20 -6.29 6.37
N PRO A 33 -12.68 -6.01 7.58
CA PRO A 33 -12.62 -4.64 8.10
C PRO A 33 -11.74 -3.69 7.27
N LEU A 34 -10.73 -4.20 6.57
CA LEU A 34 -9.90 -3.40 5.66
C LEU A 34 -10.65 -3.12 4.37
N ALA A 35 -11.27 -4.15 3.77
CA ALA A 35 -12.00 -4.03 2.52
C ALA A 35 -13.19 -3.05 2.62
N GLU A 36 -13.86 -3.01 3.77
CA GLU A 36 -14.99 -2.10 4.03
C GLU A 36 -14.55 -0.67 4.42
N SER A 37 -13.27 -0.46 4.73
CA SER A 37 -12.76 0.85 5.14
C SER A 37 -12.40 1.74 3.96
N ALA A 38 -13.23 2.76 3.71
CA ALA A 38 -12.96 3.76 2.68
C ALA A 38 -11.64 4.52 2.90
N GLU A 39 -11.28 4.81 4.17
CA GLU A 39 -9.99 5.44 4.53
C GLU A 39 -8.84 4.52 4.12
N PHE A 40 -8.94 3.22 4.41
CA PHE A 40 -7.91 2.25 4.06
C PHE A 40 -7.76 2.12 2.54
N ASN A 41 -8.86 1.92 1.83
CA ASN A 41 -8.88 1.75 0.38
C ASN A 41 -8.27 2.96 -0.36
N TYR A 42 -8.51 4.17 0.15
CA TYR A 42 -7.91 5.39 -0.40
C TYR A 42 -6.38 5.39 -0.24
N GLU A 43 -5.89 5.11 0.96
CA GLU A 43 -4.46 5.11 1.26
C GLU A 43 -3.70 3.98 0.55
N ASP A 44 -4.34 2.82 0.40
CA ASP A 44 -3.81 1.70 -0.39
C ASP A 44 -3.70 2.06 -1.89
N GLY A 45 -4.72 2.73 -2.44
CA GLY A 45 -4.69 3.26 -3.80
C GLY A 45 -3.54 4.24 -4.04
N ILE A 46 -3.24 5.11 -3.07
CA ILE A 46 -2.06 6.00 -3.13
C ILE A 46 -0.76 5.18 -3.16
N LEU A 47 -0.63 4.16 -2.30
CA LEU A 47 0.55 3.31 -2.28
C LEU A 47 0.74 2.58 -3.62
N ALA A 48 -0.35 2.05 -4.19
CA ALA A 48 -0.34 1.43 -5.51
C ALA A 48 0.14 2.40 -6.61
N GLY A 49 -0.38 3.63 -6.62
CA GLY A 49 0.04 4.67 -7.55
C GLY A 49 1.53 5.03 -7.43
N LEU A 50 2.05 5.17 -6.20
CA LEU A 50 3.46 5.45 -5.95
C LEU A 50 4.36 4.31 -6.44
N ARG A 51 3.96 3.05 -6.19
CA ARG A 51 4.68 1.86 -6.67
C ARG A 51 4.69 1.80 -8.19
N ALA A 52 3.56 2.05 -8.84
CA ALA A 52 3.42 2.08 -10.29
C ALA A 52 4.30 3.17 -10.93
N ALA A 53 4.27 4.40 -10.40
CA ALA A 53 5.13 5.48 -10.86
C ALA A 53 6.61 5.14 -10.71
N GLY A 54 7.01 4.57 -9.57
CA GLY A 54 8.38 4.12 -9.33
C GLY A 54 8.83 3.03 -10.32
N ALA A 55 7.96 2.08 -10.64
CA ALA A 55 8.22 1.05 -11.64
C ALA A 55 8.38 1.66 -13.05
N ALA A 56 7.50 2.58 -13.43
CA ALA A 56 7.56 3.26 -14.72
C ALA A 56 8.87 4.05 -14.92
N VAL A 57 9.31 4.80 -13.91
CA VAL A 57 10.58 5.54 -13.95
C VAL A 57 11.78 4.60 -14.11
N ARG A 58 11.81 3.49 -13.36
CA ARG A 58 12.87 2.48 -13.49
C ARG A 58 12.89 1.86 -14.88
N ALA A 59 11.73 1.49 -15.40
CA ALA A 59 11.62 0.92 -16.74
C ALA A 59 12.06 1.93 -17.83
N ALA A 60 11.71 3.21 -17.68
CA ALA A 60 12.17 4.26 -18.59
C ALA A 60 13.70 4.41 -18.59
N ARG A 61 14.33 4.33 -17.41
CA ARG A 61 15.80 4.38 -17.28
C ARG A 61 16.49 3.18 -17.94
N CYS A 62 15.94 1.96 -17.78
CA CYS A 62 16.51 0.79 -18.43
C CYS A 62 16.38 0.80 -19.96
N ARG A 63 15.35 1.46 -20.52
CA ARG A 63 15.19 1.61 -21.97
C ARG A 63 16.12 2.65 -22.61
N SER A 64 16.72 3.51 -21.81
CA SER A 64 17.65 4.55 -22.27
C SER A 64 19.12 4.19 -22.06
N ALA A 65 19.41 3.00 -21.53
CA ALA A 65 20.75 2.43 -21.36
C ALA A 65 21.00 1.36 -22.41
#